data_AF-A0A2N5X0R7-F1
#
_entry.id   AF-A0A2N5X0R7-F1
#
_cell.length_a   1.000
_cell.length_b   1.000
_cell.length_c   1.000
_cell.angle_alpha   90.00
_cell.angle_beta   90.00
_cell.angle_gamma   90.00
#
_symmetry.space_group_name_H-M   'P 1'
#
loop_
_entity.id
_entity.type
_entity.pdbx_description
1 polymer ?
#
loop_
_entity_poly.entity_id
_entity_poly.type
_entity_poly.pdbx_seq_one_letter_code
_entity_poly.pdbx_strand_id
1 'polypeptide(L)' 'MSDSEPQSPCISVCVLDDQDICQGCFRSAEEVTDWFMSSAERKREILVLAEERRQAASPFRLR' A
#
# COMPACT_ATOMS: atom_id res chain seq x y z
N MET A 1 -24.08 5.65 1.99
CA MET A 1 -22.68 6.11 1.80
C MET A 1 -22.03 5.05 0.94
N SER A 2 -21.62 5.40 -0.28
CA SER A 2 -21.38 4.40 -1.35
C SER A 2 -20.15 3.53 -1.04
N ASP A 3 -20.36 2.22 -1.00
CA ASP A 3 -19.38 1.14 -0.79
C ASP A 3 -18.33 0.98 -1.91
N SER A 4 -17.92 2.06 -2.58
CA SER A 4 -17.13 1.97 -3.82
C SER A 4 -15.69 2.47 -3.69
N GLU A 5 -15.29 3.02 -2.54
CA GLU A 5 -13.90 3.43 -2.29
C GLU A 5 -13.14 2.37 -1.49
N PRO A 6 -12.00 1.88 -2.01
CA PRO A 6 -11.15 0.94 -1.29
C PRO A 6 -10.55 1.59 -0.03
N GLN A 7 -10.52 0.83 1.06
CA GLN A 7 -9.95 1.27 2.32
C GLN A 7 -8.42 1.36 2.23
N SER A 8 -7.83 2.27 3.01
CA SER A 8 -6.38 2.42 3.07
C SER A 8 -5.74 1.19 3.72
N PRO A 9 -4.65 0.62 3.17
CA PRO A 9 -3.96 -0.54 3.76
C PRO A 9 -2.98 -0.14 4.88
N CYS A 10 -3.09 1.10 5.38
CA CYS A 10 -2.15 1.66 6.34
C CYS A 10 -2.31 1.00 7.72
N ILE A 11 -1.20 0.54 8.30
CA ILE A 11 -1.16 -0.04 9.65
C ILE A 11 -0.68 0.95 10.72
N SER A 12 -0.66 2.25 10.40
CA SER A 12 -0.12 3.32 11.26
C SER A 12 1.37 3.16 11.64
N VAL A 13 2.12 2.39 10.84
CA VAL A 13 3.57 2.28 10.93
C VAL A 13 4.15 2.75 9.61
N CYS A 14 4.96 3.81 9.65
CA CYS A 14 5.61 4.38 8.48
C CYS A 14 7.12 4.23 8.63
N VAL A 15 7.66 3.20 8.00
CA VAL A 15 9.11 2.95 7.90
C VAL A 15 9.38 2.67 6.43
N LEU A 16 10.10 3.57 5.76
CA LEU A 16 10.48 3.43 4.36
C LEU A 16 11.83 2.70 4.26
N ASP A 17 12.02 1.92 3.20
CA ASP A 17 13.32 1.39 2.81
C ASP A 17 14.08 2.34 1.87
N ASP A 18 15.23 1.89 1.37
CA ASP A 18 16.07 2.64 0.42
C ASP A 18 15.40 2.87 -0.95
N GLN A 19 14.26 2.22 -1.23
CA GLN A 19 13.46 2.38 -2.44
C GLN A 19 12.18 3.20 -2.19
N ASP A 20 12.10 3.89 -1.04
CA ASP A 20 10.93 4.64 -0.60
C ASP A 20 9.64 3.80 -0.50
N ILE A 21 9.78 2.49 -0.24
CA ILE A 21 8.65 1.59 -0.01
C ILE A 21 8.43 1.41 1.49
N CYS A 22 7.19 1.65 1.94
CA CYS A 22 6.79 1.45 3.32
C CYS A 22 6.80 -0.03 3.69
N GLN A 23 7.62 -0.44 4.65
CA GLN A 23 7.76 -1.83 5.10
C GLN A 23 6.53 -2.36 5.85
N GLY A 24 5.58 -1.49 6.23
CA GLY A 24 4.33 -1.88 6.88
C GLY A 24 3.17 -2.11 5.90
N CYS A 25 2.93 -1.13 5.03
CA CYS A 25 1.81 -1.16 4.07
C CYS A 25 2.22 -1.45 2.62
N PHE A 26 3.51 -1.52 2.33
CA PHE A 26 4.13 -1.85 1.03
C PHE A 26 3.77 -0.90 -0.13
N ARG A 27 3.23 0.27 0.20
CA ARG A 27 3.05 1.39 -0.74
C ARG A 27 4.32 2.23 -0.82
N SER A 28 4.57 2.84 -1.98
CA SER A 28 5.63 3.84 -2.12
C SER A 28 5.26 5.15 -1.42
N ALA A 29 6.24 5.98 -1.11
CA ALA A 29 6.01 7.31 -0.53
C ALA A 29 5.11 8.19 -1.42
N GLU A 30 5.26 8.09 -2.74
CA GLU A 30 4.39 8.77 -3.72
C GLU A 30 2.94 8.27 -3.62
N GLU A 31 2.73 6.95 -3.62
CA GLU A 31 1.40 6.34 -3.50
C GLU A 31 0.71 6.69 -2.17
N VAL A 32 1.48 6.85 -1.10
CA VAL A 32 0.98 7.30 0.21
C VAL A 32 0.51 8.75 0.15
N THR A 33 1.29 9.61 -0.49
CA THR A 33 1.00 11.05 -0.62
C THR A 33 -0.20 11.30 -1.54
N ASP A 34 -0.27 10.59 -2.65
CA ASP A 34 -1.32 10.75 -3.66
C ASP A 34 -2.62 10.02 -3.32
N TRP A 35 -2.63 9.18 -2.28
CA TRP A 35 -3.76 8.33 -1.93
C TRP A 35 -5.09 9.08 -1.80
N PHE A 36 -5.08 10.23 -1.13
CA PHE A 36 -6.30 11.02 -0.89
C PHE A 36 -6.84 11.68 -2.15
N MET A 37 -5.98 11.93 -3.14
CA MET A 37 -6.34 12.57 -4.42
C MET A 37 -6.56 11.53 -5.53
N SER A 38 -6.20 10.27 -5.30
CA SER A 38 -6.31 9.18 -6.27
C SER A 38 -7.77 8.76 -6.50
N SER A 39 -8.07 8.37 -7.75
CA SER A 39 -9.35 7.77 -8.10
C SER A 39 -9.54 6.40 -7.43
N ALA A 40 -10.77 5.93 -7.31
CA ALA A 40 -11.05 4.62 -6.73
C ALA A 40 -10.41 3.47 -7.53
N GLU A 41 -10.28 3.62 -8.85
CA GLU A 41 -9.55 2.67 -9.70
C GLU A 41 -8.06 2.67 -9.39
N ARG A 42 -7.43 3.86 -9.35
CA ARG A 42 -6.02 4.00 -9.00
C ARG A 42 -5.70 3.45 -7.61
N LYS A 43 -6.57 3.71 -6.63
CA LYS A 43 -6.43 3.14 -5.29
C LYS A 43 -6.45 1.61 -5.31
N ARG A 44 -7.27 0.96 -6.14
CA ARG A 44 -7.28 -0.51 -6.29
C ARG A 44 -5.99 -1.02 -6.92
N GLU A 45 -5.47 -0.35 -7.94
CA GLU A 45 -4.17 -0.69 -8.54
C GLU A 45 -3.04 -0.63 -7.50
N ILE A 46 -2.99 0.46 -6.71
CA ILE A 46 -2.00 0.63 -5.64
C ILE A 46 -2.09 -0.51 -4.63
N LEU A 47 -3.30 -0.95 -4.27
CA LEU A 47 -3.48 -2.09 -3.36
C LEU A 47 -2.94 -3.39 -3.93
N VAL A 48 -3.17 -3.67 -5.22
CA VAL A 48 -2.64 -4.86 -5.88
C VAL A 48 -1.12 -4.83 -5.91
N LEU A 49 -0.52 -3.71 -6.34
CA LEU A 49 0.94 -3.56 -6.39
C LEU A 49 1.59 -3.67 -5.00
N ALA A 50 0.97 -3.07 -3.97
CA ALA A 50 1.46 -3.15 -2.60
C ALA A 50 1.42 -4.60 -2.09
N GLU A 51 0.41 -5.38 -2.44
CA GLU A 51 0.31 -6.79 -2.08
C GLU A 51 1.35 -7.64 -2.82
N GLU A 52 1.60 -7.38 -4.11
CA GLU A 52 2.68 -8.04 -4.86
C GLU A 52 4.06 -7.77 -4.23
N ARG A 53 4.33 -6.51 -3.86
CA ARG A 53 5.57 -6.14 -3.14
C ARG A 53 5.66 -6.84 -1.79
N ARG A 54 4.56 -6.92 -1.03
CA ARG A 54 4.50 -7.65 0.25
C ARG A 54 4.86 -9.12 0.07
N GLN A 55 4.33 -9.77 -0.96
CA GLN A 55 4.61 -11.18 -1.25
C GLN A 55 6.06 -11.41 -1.67
N ALA A 56 6.64 -10.49 -2.44
CA ALA A 56 8.04 -10.56 -2.85
C ALA A 56 9.01 -10.32 -1.67
N ALA A 57 8.68 -9.40 -0.76
CA ALA A 57 9.53 -9.00 0.35
C ALA A 57 9.48 -9.95 1.57
N SER A 58 8.47 -10.82 1.67
CA SER A 58 8.23 -11.63 2.86
C SER A 58 8.49 -13.12 2.62
N PRO A 59 9.76 -13.59 2.65
CA PRO A 59 10.11 -15.00 2.48
C PRO A 59 9.67 -15.88 3.67
N PHE A 60 9.40 -15.27 4.83
CA PHE A 60 8.95 -15.95 6.03
C PHE A 60 7.59 -15.39 6.46
N ARG A 61 6.51 -15.97 5.92
CA ARG A 61 5.18 -15.82 6.53
C ARG A 61 5.19 -16.56 7.87
N LEU A 62 5.35 -15.82 8.96
CA LEU A 62 5.03 -16.30 10.31
C LEU A 62 3.51 -16.51 10.34
N ARG A 63 3.11 -17.75 10.07
CA ARG A 63 1.73 -18.24 10.18
C ARG A 63 1.41 -18.58 11.62
#